data_AF-A0A933X428-F1
#
_entry.id   AF-A0A933X428-F1
#
_cell.length_a   1.000
_cell.length_b   1.000
_cell.length_c   1.000
_cell.angle_alpha   90.00
_cell.angle_beta   90.00
_cell.angle_gamma   90.00
#
_symmetry.space_group_name_H-M   'P 1'
#
loop_
_entity.id
_entity.type
_entity.pdbx_description
1 polymer ?
#
loop_
_entity_poly.entity_id
_entity_poly.type
_entity_poly.pdbx_seq_one_letter_code
_entity_poly.pdbx_strand_id
1 'polypeptide(L)'
;MKPLTPYGCQAEQPWRKFCPKRVAELEARGQWHPMLLEAEEKTESEVDSLRRHLIQQGLTAQQAHYRAWEIVRERYLFLPPEK
;
A
#
# COMPACT_ATOMS: atom_id res chain seq x y z
N MET A 1 -0.14 -18.78 8.10
CA MET A 1 0.21 -17.45 7.56
C MET A 1 -1.02 -16.89 6.88
N LYS A 2 -1.45 -15.66 7.19
CA LYS A 2 -2.52 -15.01 6.43
C LYS A 2 -2.03 -14.85 4.98
N PRO A 3 -2.80 -15.26 3.96
CA PRO A 3 -2.43 -14.96 2.59
C PRO A 3 -2.41 -13.45 2.41
N LEU A 4 -1.37 -12.94 1.75
CA LEU A 4 -1.32 -11.54 1.32
C LEU A 4 -2.51 -11.30 0.40
N THR A 5 -3.22 -10.20 0.65
CA THR A 5 -4.33 -9.77 -0.18
C THR A 5 -3.74 -9.16 -1.47
N PRO A 6 -4.56 -8.87 -2.50
CA PRO A 6 -4.07 -8.32 -3.76
C PRO A 6 -3.24 -7.04 -3.57
N TYR A 7 -3.52 -6.23 -2.54
CA TYR A 7 -2.75 -5.02 -2.24
C TYR A 7 -1.34 -5.32 -1.74
N GLY A 8 -1.17 -6.30 -0.82
CA GLY A 8 0.15 -6.73 -0.36
C GLY A 8 1.03 -7.30 -1.49
N CYS A 9 0.44 -8.11 -2.38
CA CYS A 9 1.14 -8.63 -3.56
C CYS A 9 1.54 -7.52 -4.54
N GLN A 10 0.72 -6.47 -4.66
CA GLN A 10 0.97 -5.36 -5.55
C GLN A 10 2.06 -4.42 -5.00
N ALA A 11 2.24 -4.36 -3.68
CA ALA A 11 3.33 -3.64 -3.01
C ALA A 11 4.66 -4.41 -3.03
N GLU A 12 4.63 -5.74 -2.98
CA GLU A 12 5.83 -6.58 -2.95
C GLU A 12 6.75 -6.36 -4.17
N GLN A 13 6.19 -6.34 -5.39
CA GLN A 13 6.98 -6.17 -6.62
C GLN A 13 7.76 -4.84 -6.67
N PRO A 14 7.14 -3.66 -6.48
CA PRO A 14 7.87 -2.40 -6.47
C PRO A 14 8.85 -2.32 -5.29
N TRP A 15 8.51 -2.85 -4.11
CA TRP A 15 9.44 -2.79 -2.96
C TRP A 15 10.70 -3.61 -3.20
N ARG A 16 10.60 -4.81 -3.79
CA ARG A 16 11.78 -5.58 -4.21
C ARG A 16 12.59 -4.88 -5.30
N LYS A 17 11.93 -4.13 -6.18
CA LYS A 17 12.59 -3.43 -7.29
C LYS A 17 13.28 -2.13 -6.87
N PHE A 18 12.66 -1.34 -5.99
CA PHE A 18 13.14 -0.01 -5.60
C PHE A 18 13.84 0.03 -4.24
N CYS A 19 13.61 -0.97 -3.37
CA CYS A 19 14.14 -1.02 -2.01
C CYS A 19 14.69 -2.41 -1.63
N PRO A 20 15.53 -3.06 -2.46
CA PRO A 20 15.96 -4.45 -2.25
C PRO A 20 16.72 -4.66 -0.93
N LYS A 21 17.48 -3.67 -0.43
CA LYS A 21 18.23 -3.82 0.83
C LYS A 21 17.28 -3.80 2.03
N ARG A 22 16.32 -2.88 2.03
CA ARG A 22 15.22 -2.84 3.00
C ARG A 22 14.40 -4.12 3.02
N VAL A 23 14.07 -4.67 1.85
CA VAL A 23 13.38 -5.97 1.77
C VAL A 23 14.25 -7.08 2.39
N ALA A 24 15.51 -7.17 2.01
CA ALA A 24 16.44 -8.17 2.55
C ALA A 24 16.61 -8.07 4.08
N GLU A 25 16.68 -6.85 4.62
CA GLU A 25 16.78 -6.61 6.06
C GLU A 25 15.50 -7.05 6.80
N LEU A 26 14.33 -6.75 6.24
CA LEU A 26 13.04 -7.17 6.80
C LEU A 26 12.83 -8.68 6.69
N GLU A 27 13.25 -9.30 5.59
CA GLU A 27 13.24 -10.77 5.42
C GLU A 27 14.18 -11.43 6.42
N ALA A 28 15.40 -10.90 6.61
CA ALA A 28 16.37 -11.40 7.59
C ALA A 28 15.87 -11.29 9.04
N ARG A 29 15.07 -10.27 9.34
CA ARG A 29 14.42 -10.08 10.65
C ARG A 29 13.10 -10.84 10.81
N GLY A 30 12.61 -11.50 9.75
CA GLY A 30 11.29 -12.16 9.73
C GLY A 30 10.11 -11.18 9.80
N GLN A 31 10.35 -9.89 9.56
CA GLN A 31 9.36 -8.82 9.62
C GLN A 31 8.76 -8.46 8.25
N TRP A 32 9.22 -9.12 7.17
CA TRP A 32 8.73 -8.87 5.82
C TRP A 32 7.22 -9.06 5.67
N HIS A 33 6.71 -10.25 6.01
CA HIS A 33 5.29 -10.57 5.96
C HIS A 33 4.40 -9.64 6.81
N PRO A 34 4.70 -9.40 8.11
CA PRO A 34 3.88 -8.49 8.90
C PRO A 34 3.94 -7.05 8.39
N MET A 35 5.05 -6.60 7.81
CA MET A 35 5.14 -5.26 7.23
C MET A 35 4.31 -5.12 5.95
N LEU A 36 4.25 -6.16 5.10
CA LEU A 36 3.34 -6.19 3.95
C LEU A 36 1.87 -6.19 4.38
N LEU A 37 1.53 -6.95 5.43
CA LEU A 37 0.18 -6.94 6.02
C LEU A 37 -0.20 -5.58 6.60
N GLU A 38 0.73 -4.93 7.31
CA GLU A 38 0.50 -3.59 7.84
C GLU A 38 0.33 -2.55 6.72
N ALA A 39 1.16 -2.64 5.67
CA ALA A 39 1.07 -1.74 4.52
C ALA A 39 -0.27 -1.91 3.79
N GLU A 40 -0.73 -3.15 3.64
CA GLU A 40 -2.05 -3.47 3.09
C GLU A 40 -3.19 -2.91 3.94
N GLU A 41 -3.17 -3.15 5.26
CA GLU A 41 -4.22 -2.68 6.18
C GLU A 41 -4.28 -1.15 6.20
N LYS A 42 -3.13 -0.48 6.23
CA LYS A 42 -3.03 0.98 6.11
C LYS A 42 -3.53 1.47 4.76
N THR A 43 -3.18 0.78 3.68
CA THR A 43 -3.62 1.12 2.33
C THR A 43 -5.14 1.04 2.22
N GLU A 44 -5.75 -0.05 2.69
CA GLU A 44 -7.20 -0.22 2.70
C GLU A 44 -7.89 0.84 3.55
N SER A 45 -7.39 1.08 4.77
CA SER A 45 -7.97 2.05 5.70
C SER A 45 -7.89 3.50 5.18
N GLU A 46 -6.75 3.91 4.61
CA GLU A 46 -6.58 5.23 3.99
C GLU A 46 -7.44 5.35 2.72
N VAL A 47 -7.49 4.32 1.87
CA VAL A 47 -8.35 4.34 0.66
C VAL A 47 -9.81 4.49 1.05
N ASP A 48 -10.29 3.76 2.06
CA ASP A 48 -11.68 3.87 2.51
C ASP A 48 -11.97 5.24 3.11
N SER A 49 -11.05 5.77 3.93
CA SER A 49 -11.17 7.11 4.53
C SER A 49 -11.22 8.21 3.47
N LEU A 50 -10.28 8.20 2.52
CA LEU A 50 -10.25 9.15 1.40
C LEU A 50 -11.46 8.99 0.49
N ARG A 51 -11.89 7.75 0.22
CA ARG A 51 -13.09 7.49 -0.58
C ARG A 51 -14.31 8.14 0.07
N ARG A 52 -14.53 7.97 1.38
CA ARG A 52 -15.64 8.61 2.10
C ARG A 52 -15.57 10.13 1.99
N HIS A 53 -14.39 10.72 2.17
CA HIS A 53 -14.19 12.15 2.05
C HIS A 53 -14.50 12.66 0.63
N LEU A 54 -14.01 11.98 -0.40
CA LEU A 54 -14.23 12.34 -1.80
C LEU A 54 -15.71 12.19 -2.21
N ILE A 55 -16.41 11.18 -1.68
CA ILE A 55 -17.86 11.04 -1.87
C ILE A 55 -18.60 12.24 -1.25
N GLN A 56 -18.19 12.69 -0.05
CA GLN A 56 -18.77 13.89 0.57
C GLN A 56 -18.49 15.17 -0.24
N GLN A 57 -17.41 15.21 -1.02
CA GLN A 57 -17.11 16.29 -1.96
C GLN A 57 -17.90 16.22 -3.28
N GLY A 58 -18.79 15.23 -3.42
CA GLY A 58 -19.66 15.06 -4.59
C GLY A 58 -19.10 14.13 -5.67
N LEU A 59 -17.98 13.44 -5.44
CA LEU A 59 -17.49 12.43 -6.37
C LEU A 59 -18.33 11.14 -6.28
N THR A 60 -18.45 10.45 -7.41
CA THR A 60 -19.03 9.10 -7.43
C THR A 60 -18.14 8.11 -6.69
N ALA A 61 -18.73 7.05 -6.12
CA ALA A 61 -17.98 6.03 -5.37
C ALA A 61 -16.79 5.45 -6.18
N GLN A 62 -16.94 5.31 -7.50
CA GLN A 62 -15.90 4.80 -8.38
C GLN A 62 -14.77 5.81 -8.61
N GLN A 63 -15.09 7.09 -8.86
CA GLN A 63 -14.06 8.14 -8.96
C GLN A 63 -13.35 8.37 -7.63
N ALA A 64 -14.09 8.37 -6.52
CA ALA A 64 -13.56 8.51 -5.18
C ALA A 64 -12.57 7.37 -4.86
N HIS A 65 -12.94 6.13 -5.18
CA HIS A 65 -12.04 4.99 -5.02
C HIS A 65 -10.78 5.11 -5.89
N TYR A 66 -10.93 5.48 -7.17
CA TYR A 66 -9.78 5.64 -8.07
C TYR A 66 -8.82 6.73 -7.57
N ARG A 67 -9.33 7.90 -7.21
CA ARG A 67 -8.55 9.01 -6.66
C ARG A 67 -7.86 8.65 -5.34
N ALA A 68 -8.60 8.01 -4.43
CA ALA A 68 -8.03 7.53 -3.17
C ALA A 68 -6.91 6.52 -3.42
N TRP A 69 -7.11 5.57 -4.34
CA TRP A 69 -6.11 4.59 -4.72
C TRP A 69 -4.85 5.22 -5.33
N GLU A 70 -4.98 6.24 -6.19
CA GLU A 70 -3.84 6.97 -6.75
C GLU A 70 -2.98 7.65 -5.66
N ILE A 71 -3.62 8.28 -4.67
CA ILE A 71 -2.91 8.96 -3.58
C ILE A 71 -2.19 7.94 -2.69
N VAL A 72 -2.86 6.85 -2.34
CA VAL A 72 -2.34 5.86 -1.39
C VAL A 72 -1.26 5.00 -2.04
N ARG A 73 -1.40 4.62 -3.32
CA ARG A 73 -0.33 3.89 -4.02
C ARG A 73 0.96 4.69 -4.07
N GLU A 74 0.91 6.02 -4.23
CA GLU A 74 2.11 6.86 -4.21
C GLU A 74 2.78 6.91 -2.83
N ARG A 75 2.01 6.81 -1.74
CA ARG A 75 2.54 6.83 -0.38
C ARG A 75 3.10 5.49 0.09
N TYR A 76 2.42 4.40 -0.24
CA TYR A 76 2.70 3.08 0.33
C TYR A 76 3.26 2.08 -0.68
N LEU A 77 2.86 2.13 -1.96
CA LEU A 77 3.43 1.24 -2.99
C LEU A 77 4.73 1.80 -3.59
N PHE A 78 4.80 3.10 -3.86
CA PHE A 78 5.99 3.78 -4.35
C PHE A 78 6.82 4.31 -3.19
N LEU A 79 7.38 3.40 -2.38
CA LEU A 79 8.38 3.81 -1.39
C LEU A 79 9.50 4.60 -2.09
N PRO A 80 9.94 5.75 -1.54
CA PRO A 80 11.02 6.52 -2.14
C PRO A 80 12.25 5.61 -2.27
N PRO A 81 12.94 5.66 -3.43
CA PRO A 81 14.09 4.78 -3.69
C PRO A 81 15.15 4.98 -2.60
N GLU A 82 15.79 3.87 -2.20
CA GLU A 82 16.88 3.91 -1.22
C GLU A 82 17.98 4.89 -1.71
N LYS A 83 18.36 5.87 -0.89
CA LYS A 83 19.54 6.72 -1.11
C LYS A 83 20.81 5.99 -0.71
#